data_AF-A0A4Z0NCH5-F1
#
_entry.id   AF-A0A4Z0NCH5-F1
#
_cell.length_a   1.000
_cell.length_b   1.000
_cell.length_c   1.000
_cell.angle_alpha   90.00
_cell.angle_beta   90.00
_cell.angle_gamma   90.00
#
_symmetry.space_group_name_H-M   'P 1'
#
loop_
_entity.id
_entity.type
_entity.pdbx_description
1 polymer ?
#
loop_
_entity_poly.entity_id
_entity_poly.type
_entity_poly.pdbx_seq_one_letter_code
_entity_poly.pdbx_strand_id
1 'polypeptide(L)'
;EATEKLLSLEQKKSVAQTAHSQFAQAYQLVAAINGPLARSEAWDVARELLRDGVNQRHLAEQVQPLRMRLSELEQRLREQQEAERLLAEFCKRQGKNFDIDELEALHQELEARIASLSDSVSSASEQRMALRQEQEQLQSRIQHLMQRAPVWLAAQNSLNQLSEQCGEEFTS
;
A
#
# COMPACT_ATOMS: atom_id res chain seq x y z
N GLU A 1 33.67 69.72 48.24
CA GLU A 1 32.93 70.41 47.15
C GLU A 1 33.57 70.33 45.77
N ALA A 2 34.73 70.93 45.48
CA ALA A 2 35.28 70.96 44.11
C ALA A 2 35.81 69.59 43.62
N THR A 3 36.45 68.81 44.50
CA THR A 3 36.97 67.47 44.21
C THR A 3 35.86 66.42 44.03
N GLU A 4 34.79 66.51 44.83
CA GLU A 4 33.61 65.63 44.68
C GLU A 4 32.85 65.90 43.38
N LYS A 5 32.71 67.18 43.00
CA LYS A 5 32.14 67.56 41.70
C LYS A 5 32.99 67.01 40.54
N LEU A 6 34.32 67.07 40.64
CA LEU A 6 35.23 66.55 39.62
C LEU A 6 35.14 65.01 39.48
N LEU A 7 35.13 64.28 40.59
CA LEU A 7 34.95 62.83 40.60
C LEU A 7 33.60 62.42 39.95
N SER A 8 32.53 63.14 40.28
CA SER A 8 31.21 62.90 39.67
C SER A 8 31.18 63.15 38.16
N LEU A 9 31.97 64.12 37.68
CA LEU A 9 32.08 64.43 36.25
C LEU A 9 32.94 63.41 35.52
N GLU A 10 34.01 62.90 36.14
CA GLU A 10 34.80 61.81 35.56
C GLU A 10 33.98 60.53 35.40
N GLN A 11 33.18 60.18 36.41
CA GLN A 11 32.27 59.04 36.31
C GLN A 11 31.25 59.23 35.19
N LYS A 12 30.62 60.41 35.09
CA LYS A 12 29.70 60.76 34.00
C LYS A 12 30.38 60.73 32.63
N LYS A 13 31.63 61.20 32.53
CA LYS A 13 32.41 61.19 31.28
C LYS A 13 32.73 59.76 30.84
N SER A 14 33.16 58.91 31.77
CA SER A 14 33.42 57.48 31.49
C SER A 14 32.15 56.78 30.99
N VAL A 15 31.02 56.97 31.68
CA VAL A 15 29.71 56.42 31.26
C VAL A 15 29.25 57.00 29.92
N ALA A 16 29.46 58.30 29.67
CA ALA A 16 29.10 58.92 28.41
C ALA A 16 29.96 58.41 27.24
N GLN A 17 31.25 58.15 27.48
CA GLN A 17 32.17 57.65 26.46
C GLN A 17 31.85 56.20 26.07
N THR A 18 31.46 55.35 27.03
CA THR A 18 30.99 53.99 26.74
C THR A 18 29.61 53.99 26.07
N ALA A 19 28.69 54.87 26.47
CA ALA A 19 27.40 55.03 25.79
C ALA A 19 27.56 55.51 24.34
N HIS A 20 28.52 56.42 24.09
CA HIS A 20 28.79 56.92 22.74
C HIS A 20 29.35 55.82 21.83
N SER A 21 30.28 55.00 22.31
CA SER A 21 30.84 53.89 21.52
C SER A 21 29.78 52.83 21.22
N GLN A 22 28.94 52.47 22.19
CA GLN A 22 27.80 51.55 21.99
C GLN A 22 26.79 52.10 20.98
N PHE A 23 26.46 53.39 21.06
CA PHE A 23 25.57 54.03 20.09
C PHE A 23 26.17 53.98 18.68
N ALA A 24 27.45 54.32 18.51
CA ALA A 24 28.10 54.33 17.20
C ALA A 24 28.11 52.93 16.56
N GLN A 25 28.38 51.89 17.36
CA GLN A 25 28.31 50.50 16.91
C GLN A 25 26.88 50.10 16.51
N ALA A 26 25.89 50.38 17.35
CA ALA A 26 24.49 50.08 17.05
C ALA A 26 24.01 50.82 15.79
N TYR A 27 24.35 52.10 15.64
CA TYR A 27 24.03 52.89 14.47
C TYR A 27 24.63 52.30 13.18
N GLN A 28 25.89 51.85 13.21
CA GLN A 28 26.51 51.17 12.07
C GLN A 28 25.77 49.88 11.69
N LEU A 29 25.30 49.10 12.66
CA LEU A 29 24.52 47.88 12.39
C LEU A 29 23.17 48.20 11.72
N VAL A 30 22.45 49.20 12.22
CA VAL A 30 21.16 49.63 11.64
C VAL A 30 21.38 50.17 10.23
N ALA A 31 22.43 50.98 10.02
CA ALA A 31 22.77 51.50 8.70
C ALA A 31 23.21 50.41 7.71
N ALA A 32 23.84 49.33 8.20
CA ALA A 32 24.19 48.18 7.36
C ALA A 32 22.96 47.36 6.92
N ILE A 33 21.92 47.28 7.77
CA ILE A 33 20.70 46.51 7.49
C ILE A 33 19.69 47.33 6.66
N ASN A 34 19.47 48.60 7.01
CA ASN A 34 18.46 49.46 6.36
C ASN A 34 19.03 50.35 5.23
N GLY A 35 20.35 50.57 5.22
CA GLY A 35 21.00 51.57 4.36
C GLY A 35 21.25 52.91 5.08
N PRO A 36 21.77 53.94 4.38
CA PRO A 36 22.12 55.22 5.00
C PRO A 36 20.88 55.95 5.51
N LEU A 37 20.91 56.36 6.78
CA LEU A 37 19.78 56.99 7.50
C LEU A 37 20.30 58.07 8.45
N ALA A 38 19.45 59.00 8.88
CA ALA A 38 19.87 60.06 9.79
C ALA A 38 20.06 59.52 11.23
N ARG A 39 21.05 60.04 11.95
CA ARG A 39 21.32 59.64 13.35
C ARG A 39 20.12 59.83 14.29
N SER A 40 19.24 60.78 13.98
CA SER A 40 17.99 61.04 14.70
C SER A 40 16.91 59.97 14.49
N GLU A 41 16.90 59.32 13.31
CA GLU A 41 15.88 58.33 12.91
C GLU A 41 16.31 56.90 13.24
N ALA A 42 17.60 56.69 13.50
CA ALA A 42 18.19 55.39 13.76
C ALA A 42 17.52 54.59 14.87
N TRP A 43 16.99 55.26 15.90
CA TRP A 43 16.32 54.59 17.02
C TRP A 43 14.98 53.98 16.63
N ASP A 44 14.16 54.74 15.92
CA ASP A 44 12.82 54.30 15.51
C ASP A 44 12.94 53.17 14.48
N VAL A 45 13.84 53.32 13.50
CA VAL A 45 14.15 52.29 12.51
C VAL A 45 14.71 51.03 13.17
N ALA A 46 15.64 51.15 14.14
CA ALA A 46 16.17 49.98 14.85
C ALA A 46 15.07 49.19 15.58
N ARG A 47 14.11 49.90 16.17
CA ARG A 47 12.98 49.29 16.88
C ARG A 47 12.05 48.55 15.93
N GLU A 48 11.77 49.13 14.78
CA GLU A 48 10.97 48.49 13.72
C GLU A 48 11.67 47.25 13.17
N LEU A 49 12.96 47.34 12.85
CA LEU A 49 13.76 46.19 12.38
C LEU A 49 13.77 45.03 13.38
N LEU A 50 13.88 45.32 14.68
CA LEU A 50 13.83 44.29 15.71
C LEU A 50 12.44 43.64 15.79
N ARG A 51 11.37 44.43 15.66
CA ARG A 51 9.99 43.92 15.63
C ARG A 51 9.76 43.03 14.40
N ASP A 52 10.18 43.48 13.23
CA ASP A 52 10.04 42.74 11.99
C ASP A 52 10.90 41.47 11.96
N GLY A 53 12.11 41.52 12.51
CA GLY A 53 12.97 40.35 12.64
C GLY A 53 12.36 39.24 13.49
N VAL A 54 11.67 39.58 14.58
CA VAL A 54 10.94 38.60 15.41
C VAL A 54 9.77 37.99 14.61
N ASN A 55 8.98 38.81 13.92
CA ASN A 55 7.87 38.34 13.09
C ASN A 55 8.37 37.43 11.94
N GLN A 56 9.46 37.79 11.28
CA GLN A 56 10.06 37.01 10.20
C GLN A 56 10.61 35.66 10.69
N ARG A 57 11.21 35.60 11.88
CA ARG A 57 11.65 34.33 12.49
C ARG A 57 10.47 33.41 12.75
N HIS A 58 9.38 33.92 13.32
CA HIS A 58 8.18 33.11 13.53
C HIS A 58 7.57 32.60 12.22
N LEU A 59 7.55 33.43 11.17
CA LEU A 59 7.10 32.98 9.85
C LEU A 59 8.03 31.91 9.26
N ALA A 60 9.34 32.08 9.38
CA ALA A 60 10.33 31.10 8.90
C ALA A 60 10.18 29.75 9.62
N GLU A 61 9.90 29.75 10.93
CA GLU A 61 9.62 28.54 11.70
C GLU A 61 8.37 27.79 11.20
N GLN A 62 7.34 28.52 10.73
CA GLN A 62 6.13 27.91 10.18
C GLN A 62 6.32 27.27 8.80
N VAL A 63 7.36 27.65 8.05
CA VAL A 63 7.60 27.12 6.69
C VAL A 63 7.80 25.61 6.71
N GLN A 64 8.53 25.08 7.70
CA GLN A 64 8.85 23.65 7.73
C GLN A 64 7.61 22.77 7.95
N PRO A 65 6.73 23.03 8.94
CA PRO A 65 5.45 22.33 9.05
C PRO A 65 4.57 22.43 7.80
N LEU A 66 4.52 23.60 7.15
CA LEU A 66 3.72 23.80 5.94
C LEU A 66 4.25 22.97 4.77
N ARG A 67 5.58 22.89 4.59
CA ARG A 67 6.22 22.03 3.58
C ARG A 67 5.89 20.56 3.80
N MET A 68 5.94 20.10 5.05
CA MET A 68 5.58 18.72 5.37
C MET A 68 4.12 18.43 5.01
N ARG A 69 3.19 19.30 5.42
CA ARG A 69 1.77 19.15 5.09
C ARG A 69 1.50 19.20 3.60
N LEU A 70 2.22 20.06 2.87
CA LEU A 70 2.12 20.13 1.41
C LEU A 70 2.59 18.82 0.77
N SER A 71 3.73 18.28 1.19
CA SER A 71 4.24 17.01 0.66
C SER A 71 3.30 15.82 0.94
N GLU A 72 2.65 15.81 2.11
CA GLU A 72 1.64 14.81 2.46
C GLU A 72 0.41 14.92 1.55
N LEU A 73 -0.08 16.13 1.29
CA LEU A 73 -1.21 16.36 0.38
C LEU A 73 -0.86 15.96 -1.05
N GLU A 74 0.35 16.26 -1.53
CA GLU A 74 0.83 15.83 -2.84
C GLU A 74 0.98 14.31 -2.94
N GLN A 75 1.37 13.64 -1.86
CA GLN A 75 1.39 12.18 -1.81
C GLN A 75 -0.04 11.61 -1.88
N ARG A 76 -0.96 12.10 -1.05
CA ARG A 76 -2.37 11.64 -1.05
C ARG A 76 -3.04 11.86 -2.40
N LEU A 77 -2.75 12.98 -3.08
CA LEU A 77 -3.27 13.24 -4.42
C LEU A 77 -2.76 12.22 -5.45
N ARG A 78 -1.48 11.84 -5.37
CA ARG A 78 -0.91 10.80 -6.25
C ARG A 78 -1.57 9.45 -5.99
N GLU A 79 -1.72 9.07 -4.73
CA GLU A 79 -2.40 7.82 -4.34
C GLU A 79 -3.85 7.79 -4.85
N GLN A 80 -4.57 8.90 -4.74
CA GLN A 80 -5.92 9.04 -5.29
C GLN A 80 -5.95 8.86 -6.81
N GLN A 81 -5.07 9.53 -7.55
CA GLN A 81 -4.99 9.42 -9.01
C GLN A 81 -4.65 7.99 -9.46
N GLU A 82 -3.78 7.31 -8.73
CA GLU A 82 -3.46 5.90 -8.99
C GLU A 82 -4.67 5.00 -8.74
N ALA A 83 -5.42 5.20 -7.65
CA ALA A 83 -6.64 4.47 -7.36
C ALA A 83 -7.72 4.68 -8.45
N GLU A 84 -7.93 5.92 -8.88
CA GLU A 84 -8.85 6.25 -9.98
C GLU A 84 -8.43 5.59 -11.29
N ARG A 85 -7.13 5.57 -11.60
CA ARG A 85 -6.60 4.86 -12.78
C ARG A 85 -6.88 3.35 -12.70
N LEU A 86 -6.63 2.73 -11.56
CA LEU A 86 -6.87 1.29 -11.36
C LEU A 86 -8.36 0.95 -11.51
N LEU A 87 -9.25 1.77 -10.96
CA LEU A 87 -10.70 1.62 -11.11
C LEU A 87 -11.11 1.75 -12.58
N ALA A 88 -10.57 2.73 -13.30
CA ALA A 88 -10.85 2.90 -14.73
C ALA A 88 -10.35 1.72 -15.55
N GLU A 89 -9.17 1.17 -15.25
CA GLU A 89 -8.65 -0.04 -15.90
C GLU A 89 -9.53 -1.27 -15.60
N PHE A 90 -9.99 -1.42 -14.36
CA PHE A 90 -10.91 -2.48 -13.97
C PHE A 90 -12.24 -2.40 -14.72
N CYS A 91 -12.86 -1.22 -14.75
CA CYS A 91 -14.11 -0.98 -15.47
C CYS A 91 -13.97 -1.29 -16.97
N LYS A 92 -12.86 -0.88 -17.59
CA LYS A 92 -12.55 -1.21 -18.99
C LYS A 92 -12.45 -2.72 -19.23
N ARG A 93 -11.80 -3.46 -18.34
CA ARG A 93 -11.67 -4.93 -18.46
C ARG A 93 -13.01 -5.65 -18.30
N GLN A 94 -13.85 -5.15 -17.40
CA GLN A 94 -15.18 -5.73 -17.13
C GLN A 94 -16.24 -5.29 -18.16
N GLY A 95 -15.96 -4.26 -18.96
CA GLY A 95 -16.92 -3.69 -19.92
C GLY A 95 -18.13 -3.02 -19.25
N LYS A 96 -18.02 -2.72 -17.95
CA LYS A 96 -19.05 -2.05 -17.13
C LYS A 96 -18.37 -1.01 -16.26
N ASN A 97 -19.05 0.11 -16.06
CA ASN A 97 -18.61 1.10 -15.09
C ASN A 97 -19.16 0.72 -13.72
N PHE A 98 -18.29 0.72 -12.72
CA PHE A 98 -18.63 0.49 -11.32
C PHE A 98 -18.32 1.75 -10.55
N ASP A 99 -19.24 2.15 -9.68
CA ASP A 99 -19.00 3.22 -8.72
C ASP A 99 -18.25 2.68 -7.50
N ILE A 100 -17.66 3.60 -6.73
CA ILE A 100 -16.81 3.24 -5.58
C ILE A 100 -17.61 2.44 -4.54
N ASP A 101 -18.87 2.83 -4.31
CA ASP A 101 -19.76 2.19 -3.32
C ASP A 101 -20.18 0.77 -3.74
N GLU A 102 -20.07 0.43 -5.02
CA GLU A 102 -20.46 -0.89 -5.55
C GLU A 102 -19.31 -1.91 -5.49
N LEU A 103 -18.06 -1.46 -5.35
CA LEU A 103 -16.86 -2.32 -5.39
C LEU A 103 -16.87 -3.38 -4.29
N GLU A 104 -17.31 -3.04 -3.08
CA GLU A 104 -17.33 -3.98 -1.96
C GLU A 104 -18.35 -5.10 -2.18
N ALA A 105 -19.54 -4.76 -2.66
CA ALA A 105 -20.57 -5.75 -3.01
C ALA A 105 -20.10 -6.65 -4.17
N LEU A 106 -19.48 -6.05 -5.19
CA LEU A 106 -18.91 -6.79 -6.31
C LEU A 106 -17.79 -7.74 -5.87
N HIS A 107 -16.92 -7.30 -4.95
CA HIS A 107 -15.86 -8.12 -4.40
C HIS A 107 -16.43 -9.36 -3.69
N GLN A 108 -17.43 -9.17 -2.82
CA GLN A 108 -18.10 -10.28 -2.13
C GLN A 108 -18.78 -11.25 -3.11
N GLU A 109 -19.42 -10.73 -4.16
CA GLU A 109 -20.04 -11.57 -5.21
C GLU A 109 -18.97 -12.42 -5.93
N LEU A 110 -17.85 -11.81 -6.31
CA LEU A 110 -16.75 -12.50 -6.97
C LEU A 110 -16.12 -13.56 -6.06
N GLU A 111 -15.94 -13.28 -4.76
CA GLU A 111 -15.44 -14.26 -3.80
C GLU A 111 -16.39 -15.45 -3.64
N ALA A 112 -17.69 -15.19 -3.49
CA ALA A 112 -18.70 -16.25 -3.43
C ALA A 112 -18.71 -17.07 -4.73
N ARG A 113 -18.54 -16.43 -5.88
CA ARG A 113 -18.45 -17.12 -7.17
C ARG A 113 -17.21 -18.00 -7.23
N ILE A 114 -16.04 -17.50 -6.82
CA ILE A 114 -14.79 -18.27 -6.76
C ILE A 114 -14.94 -19.49 -5.83
N ALA A 115 -15.54 -19.34 -4.66
CA ALA A 115 -15.81 -20.44 -3.74
C ALA A 115 -16.69 -21.51 -4.41
N SER A 116 -17.83 -21.11 -4.99
CA SER A 116 -18.74 -22.06 -5.66
C SER A 116 -18.10 -22.81 -6.83
N LEU A 117 -17.24 -22.13 -7.60
CA LEU A 117 -16.50 -22.75 -8.70
C LEU A 117 -15.43 -23.71 -8.17
N SER A 118 -14.77 -23.36 -7.07
CA SER A 118 -13.77 -24.22 -6.45
C SER A 118 -14.39 -25.52 -5.94
N ASP A 119 -15.56 -25.45 -5.30
CA ASP A 119 -16.34 -26.62 -4.87
C ASP A 119 -16.78 -27.48 -6.06
N SER A 120 -17.22 -26.83 -7.15
CA SER A 120 -17.61 -27.52 -8.39
C SER A 120 -16.42 -28.24 -9.02
N VAL A 121 -15.24 -27.62 -9.05
CA VAL A 121 -14.00 -28.23 -9.57
C VAL A 121 -13.56 -29.40 -8.69
N SER A 122 -13.65 -29.25 -7.37
CA SER A 122 -13.32 -30.32 -6.41
C SER A 122 -14.22 -31.53 -6.60
N SER A 123 -15.54 -31.34 -6.60
CA SER A 123 -16.50 -32.45 -6.82
C SER A 123 -16.33 -33.13 -8.19
N ALA A 124 -16.11 -32.36 -9.26
CA ALA A 124 -15.81 -32.91 -10.58
C ALA A 124 -14.51 -33.74 -10.57
N SER A 125 -13.51 -33.32 -9.79
CA SER A 125 -12.25 -34.05 -9.65
C SER A 125 -12.42 -35.38 -8.91
N GLU A 126 -13.28 -35.42 -7.88
CA GLU A 126 -13.62 -36.63 -7.14
C GLU A 126 -14.40 -37.61 -8.02
N GLN A 127 -15.42 -37.13 -8.75
CA GLN A 127 -16.18 -37.95 -9.70
C GLN A 127 -15.27 -38.55 -10.78
N ARG A 128 -14.35 -37.75 -11.33
CA ARG A 128 -13.36 -38.24 -12.30
C ARG A 128 -12.45 -39.31 -11.69
N MET A 129 -12.07 -39.20 -10.42
CA MET A 129 -11.29 -40.23 -9.74
C MET A 129 -12.10 -41.52 -9.57
N ALA A 130 -13.35 -41.43 -9.14
CA ALA A 130 -14.23 -42.59 -8.98
C ALA A 130 -14.43 -43.34 -10.31
N LEU A 131 -14.71 -42.62 -11.39
CA LEU A 131 -14.86 -43.21 -12.73
C LEU A 131 -13.58 -43.89 -13.22
N ARG A 132 -12.40 -43.34 -12.90
CA ARG A 132 -11.12 -43.99 -13.22
C ARG A 132 -10.94 -45.29 -12.44
N GLN A 133 -11.27 -45.32 -11.15
CA GLN A 133 -11.21 -46.53 -10.34
C GLN A 133 -12.17 -47.61 -10.85
N GLU A 134 -13.40 -47.24 -11.20
CA GLU A 134 -14.37 -48.17 -11.81
C GLU A 134 -13.87 -48.72 -13.15
N GLN A 135 -13.28 -47.87 -13.98
CA GLN A 135 -12.70 -48.28 -15.26
C GLN A 135 -11.57 -49.30 -15.07
N GLU A 136 -10.65 -49.06 -14.13
CA GLU A 136 -9.57 -49.99 -13.78
C GLU A 136 -10.12 -51.32 -13.26
N GLN A 137 -11.16 -51.27 -12.42
CA GLN A 137 -11.82 -52.46 -11.90
C GLN A 137 -12.48 -53.28 -13.02
N LEU A 138 -13.22 -52.65 -13.92
CA LEU A 138 -13.85 -53.32 -15.06
C LEU A 138 -12.80 -53.91 -16.02
N GLN A 139 -11.73 -53.18 -16.30
CA GLN A 139 -10.64 -53.68 -17.14
C GLN A 139 -9.97 -54.92 -16.55
N SER A 140 -9.68 -54.92 -15.24
CA SER A 140 -9.11 -56.09 -14.57
C SER A 140 -10.07 -57.30 -14.60
N ARG A 141 -11.38 -57.07 -14.42
CA ARG A 141 -12.40 -58.11 -14.50
C ARG A 141 -12.52 -58.69 -15.90
N ILE A 142 -12.51 -57.85 -16.93
CA ILE A 142 -12.52 -58.27 -18.33
C ILE A 142 -11.30 -59.13 -18.63
N GLN A 143 -10.10 -58.68 -18.25
CA GLN A 143 -8.87 -59.49 -18.42
C GLN A 143 -8.98 -60.86 -17.76
N HIS A 144 -9.46 -60.93 -16.52
CA HIS A 144 -9.64 -62.19 -15.81
C HIS A 144 -10.63 -63.12 -16.54
N LEU A 145 -11.77 -62.60 -17.01
CA LEU A 145 -12.75 -63.38 -17.77
C LEU A 145 -12.20 -63.85 -19.12
N MET A 146 -11.46 -62.99 -19.82
CA MET A 146 -10.79 -63.34 -21.08
C MET A 146 -9.77 -64.46 -20.90
N GLN A 147 -9.02 -64.49 -19.79
CA GLN A 147 -8.10 -65.59 -19.49
C GLN A 147 -8.81 -66.90 -19.19
N ARG A 148 -10.00 -66.85 -18.57
CA ARG A 148 -10.77 -68.04 -18.19
C ARG A 148 -11.62 -68.61 -19.33
N ALA A 149 -12.00 -67.78 -20.30
CA ALA A 149 -12.86 -68.18 -21.41
C ALA A 149 -12.32 -69.37 -22.24
N PRO A 150 -11.03 -69.46 -22.61
CA PRO A 150 -10.50 -70.61 -23.35
C PRO A 150 -10.62 -71.94 -22.58
N VAL A 151 -10.33 -71.91 -21.28
CA VAL A 151 -10.43 -73.11 -20.43
C VAL A 151 -11.89 -73.53 -20.26
N TRP A 152 -12.79 -72.57 -20.10
CA TRP A 152 -14.22 -72.84 -20.02
C TRP A 152 -14.75 -73.45 -21.32
N LEU A 153 -14.34 -72.91 -22.47
CA LEU A 153 -14.74 -73.41 -23.78
C LEU A 153 -14.18 -74.82 -24.04
N ALA A 154 -12.95 -75.10 -23.63
CA ALA A 154 -12.39 -76.45 -23.66
C ALA A 154 -13.17 -77.42 -22.76
N ALA A 155 -13.51 -77.02 -21.53
CA ALA A 155 -14.30 -77.83 -20.62
C ALA A 155 -15.71 -78.11 -21.18
N GLN A 156 -16.36 -77.11 -21.78
CA GLN A 156 -17.67 -77.27 -22.42
C GLN A 156 -17.62 -78.25 -23.59
N ASN A 157 -16.60 -78.15 -24.45
CA ASN A 157 -16.43 -79.08 -25.56
C ASN A 157 -16.24 -80.53 -25.07
N SER A 158 -15.43 -80.73 -24.03
CA SER A 158 -15.27 -82.06 -23.40
C SER A 158 -16.57 -82.60 -22.82
N LEU A 159 -17.38 -81.72 -22.21
CA LEU A 159 -18.67 -82.10 -21.60
C LEU A 159 -19.71 -82.45 -22.66
N ASN A 160 -19.77 -81.70 -23.77
CA ASN A 160 -20.60 -82.03 -24.93
C ASN A 160 -20.18 -83.39 -25.53
N GLN A 161 -18.87 -83.65 -25.66
CA GLN A 161 -18.36 -84.93 -26.14
C GLN A 161 -18.77 -86.10 -25.24
N LEU A 162 -18.76 -85.92 -23.92
CA LEU A 162 -19.24 -86.92 -22.97
C LEU A 162 -20.75 -87.14 -23.07
N SER A 163 -21.54 -86.07 -23.26
CA SER A 163 -22.99 -86.17 -23.42
C SER A 163 -23.36 -86.95 -24.69
N GLU A 164 -22.68 -86.68 -25.81
CA GLU A 164 -22.85 -87.45 -27.05
C GLU A 164 -22.51 -88.94 -26.87
N GLN A 165 -21.52 -89.27 -26.04
CA GLN A 165 -21.12 -90.64 -25.78
C GLN A 165 -22.09 -91.39 -24.86
N CYS A 166 -22.66 -90.71 -23.86
CA CYS A 166 -23.55 -91.32 -22.88
C CYS A 166 -25.04 -91.28 -23.27
N GLY A 167 -25.43 -90.41 -24.21
CA GLY A 167 -26.82 -90.24 -24.63
C GLY A 167 -27.72 -89.55 -23.58
N GLU A 168 -27.14 -89.03 -22.49
CA GLU A 168 -27.85 -88.27 -21.46
C GLU A 168 -27.40 -86.80 -21.48
N GLU A 169 -28.35 -85.89 -21.22
CA GLU A 169 -28.06 -84.47 -21.04
C GLU A 169 -27.60 -84.20 -19.60
N PHE A 170 -26.39 -83.66 -19.46
CA PHE A 170 -25.86 -83.23 -18.17
C PHE A 170 -26.36 -81.83 -17.83
N THR A 171 -27.59 -81.75 -17.31
CA THR A 171 -28.14 -80.51 -16.73
C THR A 171 -27.94 -80.49 -15.22
N SER A 172 -27.49 -79.36 -14.66
CA SER A 172 -27.61 -79.06 -13.24
C SER A 172 -28.19 -77.68 -13.03
#